data_AF-A0A2D5PT98-F1
#
_entry.id   AF-A0A2D5PT98-F1
#
_cell.length_a   1.000
_cell.length_b   1.000
_cell.length_c   1.000
_cell.angle_alpha   90.00
_cell.angle_beta   90.00
_cell.angle_gamma   90.00
#
_symmetry.space_group_name_H-M   'P 1'
#
loop_
_entity.id
_entity.type
_entity.pdbx_description
1 polymer ?
#
loop_
_entity_poly.entity_id
_entity_poly.type
_entity_poly.pdbx_seq_one_letter_code
_entity_poly.pdbx_strand_id
1 'polypeptide(L)'
;MNKSDQLFSELLYLLHHNAFNALDKISDSNQSESDLLHVRQLIDMVVMLKDKTAGNLSDELNQIQTMMLSELESKYKQKLKTSKNNESAE
;
A
#
# COMPACT_ATOMS: atom_id res chain seq x y z
N MET A 1 -20.58 11.97 -4.89
CA MET A 1 -20.17 11.24 -3.66
C MET A 1 -20.92 11.79 -2.47
N ASN A 2 -21.41 10.91 -1.60
CA ASN A 2 -22.00 11.30 -0.32
C ASN A 2 -20.89 11.61 0.71
N LYS A 3 -21.26 12.09 1.90
CA LYS A 3 -20.28 12.43 2.95
C LYS A 3 -19.45 11.23 3.41
N SER A 4 -20.05 10.04 3.47
CA SER A 4 -19.35 8.80 3.84
C SER A 4 -18.31 8.42 2.80
N ASP A 5 -18.65 8.56 1.51
CA ASP A 5 -17.73 8.32 0.40
C ASP A 5 -16.52 9.27 0.47
N GLN A 6 -16.75 10.55 0.78
CA GLN A 6 -15.68 11.55 0.94
C GLN A 6 -14.74 11.17 2.09
N LEU A 7 -15.29 10.87 3.27
CA LEU A 7 -14.51 10.45 4.43
C LEU A 7 -13.70 9.18 4.16
N PHE A 8 -14.28 8.22 3.43
CA PHE A 8 -13.58 7.01 3.06
C PHE A 8 -12.46 7.26 2.04
N SER A 9 -12.69 8.14 1.07
CA SER A 9 -11.66 8.57 0.11
C SER A 9 -10.47 9.23 0.82
N GLU A 10 -10.74 10.12 1.78
CA GLU A 10 -9.70 10.77 2.59
C GLU A 10 -8.88 9.75 3.39
N LEU A 11 -9.54 8.77 4.00
CA LEU A 11 -8.87 7.67 4.71
C LEU A 11 -7.99 6.84 3.76
N LEU A 12 -8.50 6.46 2.58
CA LEU A 12 -7.74 5.71 1.59
C LEU A 12 -6.51 6.48 1.13
N TYR A 13 -6.66 7.78 0.84
CA TYR A 13 -5.55 8.65 0.47
C TYR A 13 -4.49 8.73 1.56
N LEU A 14 -4.89 8.87 2.82
CA LEU A 14 -3.94 8.94 3.94
C LEU A 14 -3.17 7.63 4.12
N LEU A 15 -3.84 6.48 4.03
CA LEU A 15 -3.19 5.17 4.12
C LEU A 15 -2.26 4.91 2.95
N HIS A 16 -2.70 5.22 1.73
CA HIS A 16 -1.89 5.10 0.52
C HIS A 16 -0.65 5.98 0.60
N HIS A 17 -0.81 7.26 0.94
CA HIS A 17 0.31 8.19 1.07
C HIS A 17 1.33 7.73 2.10
N ASN A 18 0.87 7.25 3.26
CA ASN A 18 1.76 6.73 4.30
C ASN A 18 2.53 5.48 3.83
N ALA A 19 1.84 4.52 3.21
CA ALA A 19 2.48 3.31 2.68
C ALA A 19 3.46 3.62 1.57
N PHE A 20 3.10 4.54 0.66
CA PHE A 20 3.94 4.95 -0.45
C PHE A 20 5.21 5.67 0.01
N ASN A 21 5.08 6.58 0.98
CA ASN A 21 6.20 7.29 1.58
C ASN A 21 7.11 6.35 2.37
N ALA A 22 6.55 5.39 3.11
CA ALA A 22 7.33 4.36 3.80
C ALA A 22 8.13 3.53 2.78
N LEU A 23 7.52 3.15 1.66
CA LEU A 23 8.20 2.48 0.55
C LEU A 23 9.33 3.30 -0.08
N ASP A 24 9.18 4.62 -0.21
CA ASP A 24 10.23 5.50 -0.76
C ASP A 24 11.42 5.69 0.18
N LYS A 25 11.17 5.68 1.49
CA LYS A 25 12.22 5.80 2.51
C LYS A 25 13.09 4.56 2.63
N ILE A 26 12.60 3.40 2.19
CA ILE A 26 13.40 2.18 2.12
C ILE A 26 14.45 2.37 1.02
N SER A 27 15.68 2.68 1.42
CA SER A 27 16.80 2.73 0.48
C SER A 27 17.21 1.32 0.08
N ASP A 28 17.66 1.15 -1.16
CA ASP A 28 18.10 -0.16 -1.67
C ASP A 28 19.37 -0.67 -0.95
N SER A 29 20.05 0.21 -0.20
CA SER A 29 21.27 -0.06 0.56
C SER A 29 21.09 -0.29 2.06
N ASN A 30 19.94 0.11 2.66
CA ASN A 30 19.66 0.00 4.10
C ASN A 30 18.24 -0.51 4.35
N GLN A 31 17.85 -1.55 3.62
CA GLN A 31 16.53 -2.15 3.73
C GLN A 31 16.46 -3.05 4.96
N SER A 32 15.87 -2.55 6.06
CA SER A 32 15.64 -3.40 7.24
C SER A 32 14.38 -4.26 7.07
N GLU A 33 14.41 -5.47 7.62
CA GLU A 33 13.22 -6.35 7.68
C GLU A 33 12.05 -5.66 8.41
N SER A 34 12.36 -4.82 9.40
CA SER A 34 11.40 -3.98 10.13
C SER A 34 10.64 -3.02 9.20
N ASP A 35 11.33 -2.35 8.28
CA ASP A 35 10.70 -1.38 7.37
C ASP A 35 9.79 -2.08 6.35
N LEU A 36 10.24 -3.23 5.83
CA LEU A 36 9.44 -4.08 4.95
C LEU A 36 8.19 -4.62 5.66
N LEU A 37 8.31 -5.01 6.92
CA LEU A 37 7.19 -5.46 7.74
C LEU A 37 6.20 -4.32 7.99
N HIS A 38 6.70 -3.12 8.32
CA HIS A 38 5.86 -1.94 8.54
C HIS A 38 5.05 -1.58 7.29
N VAL A 39 5.70 -1.54 6.12
CA VAL A 39 5.00 -1.32 4.84
C VAL A 39 3.97 -2.42 4.59
N ARG A 40 4.31 -3.68 4.86
CA ARG A 40 3.40 -4.80 4.66
C ARG A 40 2.12 -4.63 5.50
N GLN A 41 2.26 -4.22 6.76
CA GLN A 41 1.12 -3.95 7.64
C GLN A 41 0.21 -2.85 7.08
N LEU A 42 0.76 -1.78 6.52
CA LEU A 42 -0.02 -0.72 5.89
C LEU A 42 -0.79 -1.22 4.66
N ILE A 43 -0.16 -2.07 3.83
CA ILE A 43 -0.82 -2.69 2.67
C ILE A 43 -1.95 -3.63 3.14
N ASP A 44 -1.70 -4.45 4.16
CA ASP A 44 -2.69 -5.37 4.71
C ASP A 44 -3.89 -4.63 5.30
N MET A 45 -3.71 -3.42 5.85
CA MET A 45 -4.82 -2.57 6.26
C MET A 45 -5.69 -2.14 5.07
N VAL A 46 -5.09 -1.76 3.93
CA VAL A 46 -5.84 -1.39 2.72
C VAL A 46 -6.61 -2.59 2.15
N VAL A 47 -6.00 -3.79 2.17
CA VAL A 47 -6.66 -5.06 1.81
C VAL A 47 -7.85 -5.31 2.74
N MET A 48 -7.65 -5.22 4.05
CA MET A 48 -8.71 -5.44 5.03
C MET A 48 -9.87 -4.47 4.83
N LEU A 49 -9.58 -3.20 4.57
CA LEU A 49 -10.62 -2.22 4.26
C LEU A 49 -11.40 -2.64 3.02
N LYS A 50 -10.74 -3.06 1.94
CA LYS A 50 -11.39 -3.52 0.71
C LYS A 50 -12.36 -4.66 0.97
N ASP A 51 -11.93 -5.64 1.76
CA ASP A 51 -12.78 -6.79 2.11
C ASP A 51 -13.97 -6.36 2.99
N LYS A 52 -13.76 -5.44 3.94
CA LYS A 52 -14.80 -4.94 4.84
C LYS A 52 -15.81 -4.01 4.17
N THR A 53 -15.39 -3.30 3.12
CA THR A 53 -16.23 -2.36 2.39
C THR A 53 -16.82 -2.93 1.10
N ALA A 54 -16.58 -4.20 0.80
CA ALA A 54 -17.13 -4.88 -0.37
C ALA A 54 -18.67 -4.78 -0.41
N GLY A 55 -19.20 -4.31 -1.55
CA GLY A 55 -20.65 -4.09 -1.74
C GLY A 55 -21.21 -2.83 -1.07
N ASN A 56 -20.40 -2.10 -0.30
CA ASN A 56 -20.81 -0.88 0.44
C ASN A 56 -20.26 0.42 -0.17
N LEU A 57 -19.37 0.33 -1.16
CA LEU A 57 -18.77 1.48 -1.85
C LEU A 57 -19.40 1.71 -3.22
N SER A 58 -19.36 2.95 -3.68
CA SER A 58 -19.60 3.26 -5.09
C SER A 58 -18.56 2.57 -5.99
N ASP A 59 -18.93 2.33 -7.25
CA ASP A 59 -18.02 1.71 -8.23
C ASP A 59 -16.73 2.52 -8.41
N GLU A 60 -16.85 3.85 -8.38
CA GLU A 60 -15.72 4.78 -8.44
C GLU A 60 -14.74 4.56 -7.26
N LEU A 61 -15.24 4.50 -6.02
CA LEU A 61 -14.40 4.26 -4.85
C LEU A 61 -13.78 2.86 -4.85
N ASN A 62 -14.53 1.85 -5.29
CA ASN A 62 -13.99 0.50 -5.46
C ASN A 62 -12.82 0.48 -6.47
N GLN A 63 -12.94 1.23 -7.56
CA GLN A 63 -11.87 1.36 -8.55
C GLN A 63 -10.65 2.08 -7.97
N ILE A 64 -10.85 3.22 -7.29
CA ILE A 64 -9.77 3.98 -6.64
C ILE A 64 -9.02 3.10 -5.64
N GLN A 65 -9.74 2.40 -4.75
CA GLN A 65 -9.15 1.49 -3.77
C GLN A 65 -8.34 0.37 -4.44
N THR A 66 -8.86 -0.19 -5.54
CA THR A 66 -8.19 -1.25 -6.28
C THR A 66 -6.93 -0.75 -6.99
N MET A 67 -6.96 0.44 -7.57
CA MET A 67 -5.79 1.08 -8.19
C MET A 67 -4.70 1.35 -7.14
N MET A 68 -5.06 1.99 -6.02
CA MET A 68 -4.15 2.30 -4.91
C MET A 68 -3.49 1.03 -4.36
N LEU A 69 -4.26 -0.04 -4.14
CA LEU A 69 -3.71 -1.30 -3.65
C LEU A 69 -2.75 -1.94 -4.66
N SER A 70 -3.12 -1.93 -5.95
CA SER A 70 -2.28 -2.50 -7.01
C SER A 70 -0.94 -1.78 -7.14
N GLU A 71 -0.95 -0.45 -7.01
CA GLU A 71 0.27 0.36 -7.02
C GLU A 71 1.18 0.02 -5.84
N LEU A 72 0.63 0.00 -4.62
CA LEU A 72 1.40 -0.33 -3.42
C LEU A 72 2.00 -1.74 -3.48
N GLU A 73 1.22 -2.73 -3.92
CA GLU A 73 1.71 -4.09 -4.10
C GLU A 73 2.83 -4.18 -5.14
N SER A 74 2.69 -3.48 -6.26
CA SER A 74 3.71 -3.46 -7.32
C SER A 74 5.02 -2.89 -6.78
N LYS A 75 4.94 -1.75 -6.10
CA LYS A 75 6.11 -1.07 -5.52
C LYS A 75 6.76 -1.91 -4.42
N TYR A 76 5.98 -2.54 -3.56
CA TYR A 76 6.48 -3.47 -2.53
C TYR A 76 7.20 -4.67 -3.15
N LYS A 77 6.62 -5.31 -4.17
CA LYS A 77 7.25 -6.42 -4.90
C LYS A 77 8.55 -6.01 -5.56
N GLN A 78 8.65 -4.80 -6.11
CA GLN A 78 9.88 -4.26 -6.68
C GLN A 78 10.97 -4.11 -5.60
N LYS A 79 10.63 -3.50 -4.45
CA LYS A 79 11.55 -3.36 -3.32
C LYS A 79 12.06 -4.71 -2.79
N LEU A 80 11.20 -5.73 -2.72
CA LEU A 80 11.63 -7.08 -2.33
C LEU A 80 12.59 -7.73 -3.34
N LYS A 81 12.38 -7.51 -4.65
CA LYS A 81 13.28 -8.03 -5.69
C LYS A 81 14.66 -7.38 -5.63
N THR A 82 14.72 -6.07 -5.43
CA THR A 82 15.99 -5.35 -5.27
C THR A 82 16.77 -5.84 -4.05
N SER A 83 16.09 -6.05 -2.91
CA SER A 83 16.70 -6.62 -1.70
C SER A 83 17.38 -7.97 -1.95
N LYS A 84 16.68 -8.90 -2.62
CA LYS A 84 17.22 -10.26 -2.89
C LYS A 84 18.39 -10.28 -3.86
N ASN A 85 18.41 -9.36 -4.83
CA ASN A 85 19.50 -9.27 -5.80
C ASN A 85 20.79 -8.76 -5.15
N ASN A 86 20.69 -7.89 -4.13
CA ASN A 86 21.84 -7.39 -3.39
C ASN A 86 22.47 -8.46 -2.48
N GLU A 87 21.65 -9.30 -1.82
CA GLU A 87 22.14 -10.42 -1.01
C GLU A 87 22.80 -11.55 -1.81
N SER A 88 22.51 -11.66 -3.12
CA SER A 88 23.07 -12.71 -3.99
C SER A 88 24.39 -12.30 -4.67
N ALA A 89 24.82 -11.04 -4.49
CA ALA A 89 25.99 -10.45 -5.13
C ALA A 89 27.19 -10.26 -4.17
N GLU A 90 27.03 -10.63 -2.90
CA GLU A 90 28.09 -10.73 -1.88
C GLU A 90 28.50 -12.19 -1.63
#